data_AF-A0A527ZNS3-F1
#
_entry.id   AF-A0A527ZNS3-F1
#
_cell.length_a   1.000
_cell.length_b   1.000
_cell.length_c   1.000
_cell.angle_alpha   90.00
_cell.angle_beta   90.00
_cell.angle_gamma   90.00
#
_symmetry.space_group_name_H-M   'P 1'
#
loop_
_entity.id
_entity.type
_entity.pdbx_description
1 polymer ?
#
loop_
_entity_poly.entity_id
_entity_poly.type
_entity_poly.pdbx_seq_one_letter_code
_entity_poly.pdbx_strand_id
1 'polypeptide(L)'
;MRMNSGATAPEWVSITGAPDAVLEDQKASATEGGTFTSGAWRTRDLNTEVRDPSSLVSIAANEFTPTVAGWVDWSSPASNVGQHKTRLFNVTDTTVAGVGSSEQCSSSADTSTRSFGGAPVVAGKAYRIEHQCSNTIATLGFGRASGFASTVEVYTRVQFWRTA
;
A
#
# COMPACT_ATOMS: atom_id res chain seq x y z
N MET A 1 -13.68 15.19 -16.10
CA MET A 1 -15.03 15.78 -16.02
C MET A 1 -15.98 14.79 -16.68
N ARG A 2 -16.73 14.00 -15.91
CA ARG A 2 -17.83 13.20 -16.46
C ARG A 2 -19.11 13.89 -16.02
N MET A 3 -19.85 14.45 -16.97
CA MET A 3 -21.22 14.91 -16.74
C MET A 3 -22.12 13.70 -16.88
N ASN A 4 -22.87 13.36 -15.83
CA ASN A 4 -23.98 12.42 -15.97
C ASN A 4 -25.09 13.10 -16.79
N SER A 5 -25.73 12.39 -17.73
CA SER A 5 -26.72 12.96 -18.64
C SER A 5 -27.99 13.38 -17.88
N GLY A 6 -28.01 14.63 -17.42
CA GLY A 6 -29.07 15.21 -16.59
C GLY A 6 -28.59 16.26 -15.59
N ALA A 7 -27.27 16.39 -15.37
CA ALA A 7 -26.73 17.39 -14.46
C ALA A 7 -26.73 18.80 -15.11
N THR A 8 -27.39 19.77 -14.48
CA THR A 8 -27.43 21.18 -14.90
C THR A 8 -26.15 21.96 -14.53
N ALA A 9 -25.24 21.33 -13.80
CA ALA A 9 -23.91 21.85 -13.48
C ALA A 9 -22.90 20.68 -13.39
N PRO A 10 -21.59 20.92 -13.53
CA PRO A 10 -20.59 19.89 -13.26
C PRO A 10 -20.72 19.44 -11.80
N GLU A 11 -21.02 18.18 -11.56
CA GLU A 11 -20.78 17.58 -10.25
C GLU A 11 -19.26 17.43 -10.10
N TRP A 12 -18.67 18.34 -9.34
CA TRP A 12 -17.36 18.07 -8.78
C TRP A 12 -17.56 16.97 -7.74
N VAL A 13 -17.26 15.73 -8.11
CA VAL A 13 -17.03 14.68 -7.11
C VAL A 13 -15.92 15.21 -6.22
N SER A 14 -16.32 15.72 -5.06
CA SER A 14 -15.40 16.22 -4.06
C SER A 14 -14.65 15.00 -3.56
N ILE A 15 -13.38 14.86 -3.95
CA ILE A 15 -12.43 14.05 -3.20
C ILE A 15 -12.22 14.76 -1.86
N THR A 16 -13.14 14.51 -0.92
CA THR A 16 -13.18 15.12 0.41
C THR A 16 -11.83 14.94 1.11
N GLY A 17 -11.40 15.96 1.85
CA GLY A 17 -10.01 16.19 2.30
C GLY A 17 -9.36 15.18 3.27
N ALA A 18 -9.86 13.96 3.39
CA ALA A 18 -9.21 12.84 4.08
C ALA A 18 -9.59 11.52 3.36
N PRO A 19 -8.74 10.48 3.40
CA PRO A 19 -9.10 9.16 2.85
C PRO A 19 -10.35 8.61 3.53
N ASP A 20 -11.19 7.90 2.77
CA ASP A 20 -12.34 7.18 3.33
C ASP A 20 -11.86 5.99 4.18
N ALA A 21 -10.82 5.29 3.72
CA ALA A 21 -10.19 4.21 4.48
C ALA A 21 -8.64 4.31 4.50
N VAL A 22 -8.03 3.85 5.59
CA VAL A 22 -6.57 3.75 5.76
C VAL A 22 -6.24 2.36 6.30
N LEU A 23 -5.42 1.63 5.56
CA LEU A 23 -4.98 0.28 5.87
C LEU A 23 -3.47 0.28 6.08
N GLU A 24 -2.99 -0.47 7.06
CA GLU A 24 -1.58 -0.49 7.46
C GLU A 24 -1.05 -1.90 7.74
N ASP A 25 0.25 -2.07 7.47
CA ASP A 25 1.09 -3.06 8.13
C ASP A 25 1.57 -2.45 9.44
N GLN A 26 0.90 -2.81 10.53
CA GLN A 26 1.35 -2.46 11.87
C GLN A 26 2.04 -3.65 12.52
N LYS A 27 3.16 -3.37 13.19
CA LYS A 27 3.86 -4.32 14.05
C LYS A 27 4.14 -3.66 15.40
N ALA A 28 4.32 -4.47 16.45
CA ALA A 28 4.67 -3.93 17.77
C ALA A 28 5.99 -3.13 17.70
N SER A 29 6.17 -2.18 18.61
CA SER A 29 7.43 -1.41 18.73
C SER A 29 8.65 -2.33 18.67
N ALA A 30 9.71 -1.88 18.00
CA ALA A 30 10.98 -2.62 17.83
C ALA A 30 10.84 -3.94 17.06
N THR A 31 9.72 -4.17 16.35
CA THR A 31 9.55 -5.33 15.48
C THR A 31 9.88 -4.96 14.05
N GLU A 32 10.93 -5.55 13.50
CA GLU A 32 11.39 -5.33 12.13
C GLU A 32 10.31 -5.70 11.07
N GLY A 33 10.39 -5.06 9.90
CA GLY A 33 9.39 -5.20 8.84
C GLY A 33 9.33 -6.59 8.20
N GLY A 34 10.38 -7.39 8.35
CA GLY A 34 10.47 -8.77 7.87
C GLY A 34 11.54 -8.99 6.80
N THR A 35 11.79 -10.26 6.52
CA THR A 35 12.73 -10.70 5.47
C THR A 35 12.18 -10.38 4.08
N PHE A 36 12.93 -9.63 3.29
CA PHE A 36 12.61 -9.35 1.89
C PHE A 36 13.53 -10.19 0.99
N THR A 37 12.97 -11.22 0.35
CA THR A 37 13.71 -12.10 -0.55
C THR A 37 13.63 -11.64 -2.00
N SER A 38 14.79 -11.47 -2.64
CA SER A 38 14.92 -11.10 -4.06
C SER A 38 14.38 -12.16 -5.02
N GLY A 39 14.32 -11.82 -6.32
CA GLY A 39 13.98 -12.76 -7.40
C GLY A 39 12.50 -12.97 -7.70
N ALA A 40 11.60 -12.34 -6.93
CA ALA A 40 10.15 -12.39 -7.17
C ALA A 40 9.44 -11.16 -6.61
N TRP A 41 8.19 -10.95 -7.05
CA TRP A 41 7.26 -10.05 -6.37
C TRP A 41 6.80 -10.71 -5.06
N ARG A 42 7.00 -10.02 -3.95
CA ARG A 42 6.62 -10.49 -2.62
C ARG A 42 5.43 -9.71 -2.12
N THR A 43 4.43 -10.40 -1.59
CA THR A 43 3.29 -9.77 -0.92
C THR A 43 3.78 -9.01 0.30
N ARG A 44 3.36 -7.75 0.42
CA ARG A 44 3.54 -6.95 1.63
C ARG A 44 2.47 -7.32 2.65
N ASP A 45 2.82 -7.27 3.93
CA ASP A 45 1.81 -7.35 4.97
C ASP A 45 0.84 -6.16 4.86
N LEU A 46 -0.41 -6.42 5.24
CA LEU A 46 -1.46 -5.43 5.42
C LEU A 46 -2.48 -6.05 6.39
N ASN A 47 -2.52 -5.55 7.61
CA ASN A 47 -3.14 -6.28 8.73
C ASN A 47 -4.07 -5.44 9.61
N THR A 48 -4.03 -4.11 9.47
CA THR A 48 -4.77 -3.20 10.33
C THR A 48 -5.59 -2.23 9.49
N GLU A 49 -6.88 -2.11 9.82
CA GLU A 49 -7.74 -1.06 9.32
C GLU A 49 -7.75 0.09 10.35
N VAL A 50 -6.97 1.13 10.06
CA VAL A 50 -6.80 2.29 10.96
C VAL A 50 -7.99 3.24 10.88
N ARG A 51 -8.62 3.27 9.71
CA ARG A 51 -9.80 4.08 9.42
C ARG A 51 -10.64 3.35 8.39
N ASP A 52 -11.91 3.13 8.70
CA ASP A 52 -12.96 2.85 7.71
C ASP A 52 -14.35 2.99 8.38
N PRO A 53 -14.79 4.22 8.71
CA PRO A 53 -16.05 4.42 9.42
C PRO A 53 -17.29 4.04 8.58
N SER A 54 -17.12 3.76 7.28
CA SER A 54 -18.20 3.43 6.36
C SER A 54 -18.14 1.98 5.87
N SER A 55 -17.21 1.17 6.40
CA SER A 55 -17.01 -0.23 5.99
C SER A 55 -16.89 -0.40 4.48
N LEU A 56 -16.15 0.50 3.84
CA LEU A 56 -15.90 0.53 2.41
C LEU A 56 -14.79 -0.41 1.97
N VAL A 57 -13.96 -0.89 2.89
CA VAL A 57 -12.87 -1.82 2.59
C VAL A 57 -12.87 -2.94 3.64
N SER A 58 -12.31 -4.08 3.26
CA SER A 58 -12.08 -5.20 4.16
C SER A 58 -10.68 -5.74 3.91
N ILE A 59 -10.03 -6.24 4.96
CA ILE A 59 -8.70 -6.86 4.89
C ILE A 59 -8.81 -8.34 5.25
N ALA A 60 -8.23 -9.20 4.41
CA ALA A 60 -8.00 -10.60 4.73
C ALA A 60 -6.74 -11.11 4.02
N ALA A 61 -5.88 -11.83 4.74
CA ALA A 61 -4.67 -12.46 4.19
C ALA A 61 -3.77 -11.51 3.37
N ASN A 62 -3.53 -10.29 3.88
CA ASN A 62 -2.75 -9.22 3.23
C ASN A 62 -3.35 -8.69 1.91
N GLU A 63 -4.60 -9.02 1.63
CA GLU A 63 -5.39 -8.50 0.53
C GLU A 63 -6.47 -7.56 1.07
N PHE A 64 -6.79 -6.52 0.31
CA PHE A 64 -7.90 -5.64 0.59
C PHE A 64 -8.94 -5.69 -0.53
N THR A 65 -10.22 -5.62 -0.16
CA THR A 65 -11.34 -5.62 -1.11
C THR A 65 -12.23 -4.42 -0.84
N PRO A 66 -12.27 -3.41 -1.73
CA PRO A 66 -13.17 -2.28 -1.59
C PRO A 66 -14.59 -2.67 -2.04
N THR A 67 -15.61 -2.17 -1.34
CA THR A 67 -17.03 -2.39 -1.68
C THR A 67 -17.53 -1.41 -2.75
N VAL A 68 -16.79 -0.33 -2.97
CA VAL A 68 -17.04 0.69 -4.01
C VAL A 68 -15.78 0.94 -4.84
N ALA A 69 -15.94 1.45 -6.06
CA ALA A 69 -14.80 1.83 -6.89
C ALA A 69 -14.13 3.09 -6.33
N GLY A 70 -12.82 3.16 -6.46
CA GLY A 70 -12.07 4.28 -5.90
C GLY A 70 -10.67 4.44 -6.44
N TRP A 71 -9.95 5.35 -5.82
CA TRP A 71 -8.53 5.55 -5.99
C TRP A 71 -7.80 5.09 -4.74
N VAL A 72 -6.68 4.40 -4.89
CA VAL A 72 -5.77 4.13 -3.80
C VAL A 72 -4.44 4.81 -4.03
N ASP A 73 -3.88 5.38 -2.96
CA ASP A 73 -2.46 5.68 -2.86
C ASP A 73 -1.83 4.69 -1.89
N TRP A 74 -0.61 4.25 -2.16
CA TRP A 74 0.12 3.37 -1.27
C TRP A 74 1.58 3.78 -1.11
N SER A 75 2.19 3.29 -0.04
CA SER A 75 3.63 3.34 0.12
C SER A 75 4.16 2.16 0.95
N SER A 76 5.38 1.72 0.65
CA SER A 76 6.07 0.69 1.44
C SER A 76 7.58 0.98 1.53
N PRO A 77 8.18 0.91 2.73
CA PRO A 77 9.62 1.04 2.89
C PRO A 77 10.35 -0.26 2.51
N ALA A 78 11.63 -0.12 2.19
CA ALA A 78 12.59 -1.22 2.22
C ALA A 78 13.94 -0.73 2.73
N SER A 79 14.67 -1.62 3.39
CA SER A 79 15.96 -1.30 3.99
C SER A 79 17.04 -2.25 3.54
N ASN A 80 18.17 -1.67 3.12
CA ASN A 80 19.39 -2.38 2.77
C ASN A 80 19.28 -3.32 1.54
N VAL A 81 18.25 -3.17 0.69
CA VAL A 81 17.93 -4.14 -0.39
C VAL A 81 18.42 -3.76 -1.79
N GLY A 82 19.18 -2.67 -1.94
CA GLY A 82 19.57 -2.18 -3.26
C GLY A 82 18.41 -1.51 -4.01
N GLN A 83 18.20 -1.85 -5.29
CA GLN A 83 17.05 -1.34 -6.05
C GLN A 83 15.77 -2.04 -5.60
N HIS A 84 14.69 -1.29 -5.48
CA HIS A 84 13.39 -1.87 -5.16
C HIS A 84 12.22 -1.04 -5.70
N LYS A 85 11.06 -1.68 -5.83
CA LYS A 85 9.81 -1.02 -6.18
C LYS A 85 8.57 -1.81 -5.79
N THR A 86 7.48 -1.10 -5.59
CA THR A 86 6.16 -1.66 -5.29
C THR A 86 5.26 -1.70 -6.53
N ARG A 87 4.19 -2.49 -6.44
CA ARG A 87 3.05 -2.46 -7.37
C ARG A 87 1.76 -2.77 -6.62
N LEU A 88 0.65 -2.28 -7.15
CA LEU A 88 -0.69 -2.74 -6.78
C LEU A 88 -1.08 -3.88 -7.74
N PHE A 89 -1.33 -5.07 -7.19
CA PHE A 89 -1.73 -6.24 -7.94
C PHE A 89 -3.21 -6.54 -7.69
N ASN A 90 -4.00 -6.65 -8.76
CA ASN A 90 -5.38 -7.13 -8.73
C ASN A 90 -5.33 -8.66 -8.74
N VAL A 91 -5.62 -9.25 -7.59
CA VAL A 91 -5.56 -10.70 -7.36
C VAL A 91 -6.71 -11.40 -8.09
N THR A 92 -7.90 -10.79 -8.09
CA THR A 92 -9.08 -11.37 -8.74
C THR A 92 -8.89 -11.54 -10.23
N ASP A 93 -8.31 -10.54 -10.90
CA ASP A 93 -8.13 -10.55 -12.35
C ASP A 93 -6.70 -10.94 -12.77
N THR A 94 -5.81 -11.21 -11.81
CA THR A 94 -4.41 -11.58 -12.04
C THR A 94 -3.61 -10.56 -12.88
N THR A 95 -3.89 -9.26 -12.67
CA THR A 95 -3.29 -8.15 -13.43
C THR A 95 -2.63 -7.13 -12.53
N VAL A 96 -1.68 -6.37 -13.09
CA VAL A 96 -1.08 -5.22 -12.40
C VAL A 96 -1.99 -4.01 -12.59
N ALA A 97 -2.51 -3.47 -11.48
CA ALA A 97 -3.36 -2.28 -11.49
C ALA A 97 -2.53 -0.98 -11.51
N GLY A 98 -1.34 -0.99 -10.91
CA GLY A 98 -0.43 0.15 -10.93
C GLY A 98 0.97 -0.21 -10.43
N VAL A 99 1.96 0.63 -10.75
CA VAL A 99 3.36 0.44 -10.37
C VAL A 99 3.84 1.68 -9.60
N GLY A 100 4.60 1.46 -8.53
CA GLY A 100 5.16 2.53 -7.72
C GLY A 100 6.48 3.10 -8.28
N SER A 101 7.01 4.09 -7.59
CA SER A 101 8.30 4.73 -7.86
C SER A 101 9.45 3.71 -7.88
N SER A 102 10.48 4.02 -8.68
CA SER A 102 11.72 3.27 -8.70
C SER A 102 12.65 3.81 -7.62
N GLU A 103 12.99 2.99 -6.63
CA GLU A 103 13.74 3.41 -5.46
C GLU A 103 15.07 2.66 -5.34
N GLN A 104 15.98 3.24 -4.59
CA GLN A 104 17.22 2.59 -4.21
C GLN A 104 17.54 2.89 -2.75
N CYS A 105 18.02 1.89 -2.02
CA CYS A 105 18.74 2.05 -0.76
C CYS A 105 20.11 1.37 -0.89
N SER A 106 21.02 1.61 0.06
CA SER A 106 22.29 0.88 0.14
C SER A 106 22.03 -0.62 0.23
N SER A 107 23.02 -1.46 -0.07
CA SER A 107 22.97 -2.90 0.19
C SER A 107 23.80 -3.34 1.40
N SER A 108 24.52 -2.41 2.02
CA SER A 108 25.54 -2.70 3.04
C SER A 108 25.62 -1.64 4.14
N ALA A 109 24.74 -0.65 4.13
CA ALA A 109 24.62 0.38 5.16
C ALA A 109 23.15 0.60 5.51
N ASP A 110 22.90 0.98 6.76
CA ASP A 110 21.56 1.22 7.30
C ASP A 110 20.89 2.40 6.61
N THR A 111 20.15 2.10 5.56
CA THR A 111 19.45 3.09 4.74
C THR A 111 18.10 2.52 4.34
N SER A 112 17.08 3.35 4.45
CA SER A 112 15.73 3.03 4.05
C SER A 112 15.23 4.06 3.06
N THR A 113 14.58 3.60 2.00
CA THR A 113 13.79 4.42 1.08
C THR A 113 12.40 3.80 0.94
N ARG A 114 11.49 4.52 0.30
CA ARG A 114 10.06 4.16 0.26
C ARG A 114 9.56 4.23 -1.16
N SER A 115 9.07 3.12 -1.69
CA SER A 115 8.38 3.12 -2.97
C SER A 115 6.91 3.46 -2.74
N PHE A 116 6.36 4.33 -3.57
CA PHE A 116 4.98 4.81 -3.47
C PHE A 116 4.32 4.88 -4.84
N GLY A 117 3.00 4.79 -4.89
CA GLY A 117 2.23 4.87 -6.14
C GLY A 117 0.75 5.09 -5.88
N GLY A 118 0.00 5.26 -6.96
CA GLY A 118 -1.45 5.40 -6.93
C GLY A 118 -2.10 4.74 -8.15
N ALA A 119 -3.29 4.19 -7.97
CA ALA A 119 -4.03 3.48 -9.03
C ALA A 119 -5.52 3.39 -8.71
N PRO A 120 -6.38 3.23 -9.74
CA PRO A 120 -7.79 2.96 -9.53
C PRO A 120 -8.01 1.53 -9.05
N VAL A 121 -9.07 1.34 -8.26
CA VAL A 121 -9.58 0.04 -7.83
C VAL A 121 -11.07 -0.08 -8.13
N VAL A 122 -11.50 -1.29 -8.41
CA VAL A 122 -12.89 -1.66 -8.74
C VAL A 122 -13.53 -2.39 -7.57
N ALA A 123 -14.79 -2.06 -7.29
CA ALA A 123 -15.61 -2.70 -6.26
C ALA A 123 -15.60 -4.23 -6.37
N GLY A 124 -15.49 -4.92 -5.24
CA GLY A 124 -15.57 -6.37 -5.12
C GLY A 124 -14.34 -7.14 -5.62
N LYS A 125 -13.30 -6.45 -6.11
CA LYS A 125 -12.03 -7.07 -6.51
C LYS A 125 -11.04 -7.05 -5.36
N ALA A 126 -10.29 -8.14 -5.19
CA ALA A 126 -9.24 -8.23 -4.19
C ALA A 126 -7.91 -7.68 -4.75
N TYR A 127 -7.23 -6.87 -3.97
CA TYR A 127 -5.94 -6.27 -4.31
C TYR A 127 -4.92 -6.49 -3.21
N ARG A 128 -3.64 -6.52 -3.57
CA ARG A 128 -2.53 -6.49 -2.61
C ARG A 128 -1.39 -5.62 -3.09
N ILE A 129 -0.59 -5.14 -2.13
CA ILE A 129 0.69 -4.51 -2.44
C ILE A 129 1.74 -5.60 -2.58
N GLU A 130 2.48 -5.55 -3.69
CA GLU A 130 3.65 -6.41 -3.90
C GLU A 130 4.90 -5.56 -4.04
N HIS A 131 6.04 -6.11 -3.64
CA HIS A 131 7.33 -5.43 -3.63
C HIS A 131 8.38 -6.37 -4.24
N GLN A 132 9.24 -5.83 -5.10
CA GLN A 132 10.42 -6.52 -5.61
C GLN A 132 11.69 -5.76 -5.26
N CYS A 133 12.77 -6.49 -4.94
CA CYS A 133 14.09 -5.95 -4.69
C CYS A 133 15.20 -6.70 -5.44
N SER A 134 16.38 -6.08 -5.54
CA SER A 134 17.58 -6.69 -6.11
C SER A 134 18.32 -7.60 -5.13
N ASN A 135 18.30 -7.28 -3.83
CA ASN A 135 19.09 -8.01 -2.82
C ASN A 135 18.19 -8.58 -1.71
N THR A 136 18.43 -9.84 -1.34
CA THR A 136 17.76 -10.46 -0.19
C THR A 136 18.31 -9.91 1.11
N ILE A 137 17.44 -9.40 1.98
CA ILE A 137 17.80 -8.97 3.33
C ILE A 137 16.87 -9.63 4.33
N ALA A 138 17.48 -10.38 5.26
CA ALA A 138 16.77 -10.98 6.38
C ALA A 138 16.33 -9.92 7.40
N THR A 139 15.28 -10.22 8.15
CA THR A 139 14.72 -9.45 9.28
C THR A 139 14.16 -8.07 8.97
N LEU A 140 14.94 -7.18 8.35
CA LEU A 140 14.61 -5.76 8.17
C LEU A 140 14.41 -5.34 6.70
N GLY A 141 14.48 -6.29 5.76
CA GLY A 141 14.41 -6.00 4.33
C GLY A 141 13.16 -5.22 3.92
N PHE A 142 12.03 -5.52 4.58
CA PHE A 142 10.76 -4.83 4.37
C PHE A 142 10.59 -3.53 5.18
N GLY A 143 11.65 -3.09 5.87
CA GLY A 143 11.68 -1.88 6.67
C GLY A 143 12.36 -2.13 8.00
N ARG A 144 13.17 -1.17 8.45
CA ARG A 144 13.80 -1.20 9.77
C ARG A 144 12.86 -0.62 10.82
N ALA A 145 12.78 -1.25 11.99
CA ALA A 145 12.04 -0.71 13.12
C ALA A 145 12.69 0.56 13.67
N SER A 146 11.86 1.53 14.08
CA SER A 146 12.32 2.74 14.78
C SER A 146 12.56 2.51 16.27
N GLY A 147 11.79 1.59 16.88
CA GLY A 147 11.94 1.16 18.26
C GLY A 147 11.38 2.12 19.32
N PHE A 148 10.58 3.12 18.93
CA PHE A 148 9.98 4.05 19.89
C PHE A 148 8.85 3.38 20.68
N ALA A 149 9.11 3.11 21.95
CA ALA A 149 8.26 2.27 22.82
C ALA A 149 6.80 2.73 22.97
N SER A 150 6.47 4.00 22.71
CA SER A 150 5.11 4.54 22.85
C SER A 150 4.24 4.35 21.60
N THR A 151 4.77 3.77 20.53
CA THR A 151 4.09 3.66 19.23
C THR A 151 4.34 2.32 18.56
N VAL A 152 3.45 1.94 17.64
CA VAL A 152 3.66 0.80 16.73
C VAL A 152 4.63 1.18 15.61
N GLU A 153 5.25 0.18 14.99
CA GLU A 153 5.93 0.35 13.70
C GLU A 153 4.89 0.31 12.58
N VAL A 154 4.98 1.23 11.63
CA VAL A 154 4.11 1.29 10.44
C VAL A 154 4.96 1.17 9.19
N TYR A 155 4.73 0.12 8.39
CA TYR A 155 5.49 -0.14 7.17
C TYR A 155 4.67 0.20 5.92
N THR A 156 3.90 -0.75 5.41
CA THR A 156 2.99 -0.53 4.29
C THR A 156 1.81 0.31 4.75
N ARG A 157 1.44 1.34 3.97
CA ARG A 157 0.18 2.07 4.13
C ARG A 157 -0.54 2.15 2.80
N VAL A 158 -1.84 1.90 2.81
CA VAL A 158 -2.78 2.11 1.70
C VAL A 158 -3.85 3.10 2.16
N GLN A 159 -4.09 4.13 1.36
CA GLN A 159 -5.14 5.11 1.58
C GLN A 159 -6.13 4.99 0.43
N PHE A 160 -7.42 4.99 0.73
CA PHE A 160 -8.49 4.80 -0.24
C PHE A 160 -9.45 5.99 -0.24
N TRP A 161 -9.84 6.43 -1.43
CA TRP A 161 -10.88 7.43 -1.67
C TRP A 161 -11.89 6.85 -2.65
N ARG A 162 -13.18 6.83 -2.29
CA ARG A 162 -14.25 6.40 -3.20
C ARG A 162 -14.39 7.41 -4.34
N THR A 163 -14.82 6.92 -5.51
CA THR A 163 -15.02 7.75 -6.72
C THR A 163 -16.49 7.88 -7.13
N ALA A 164 -17.39 7.15 -6.48
CA ALA A 164 -18.85 7.21 -6.60
C ALA A 164 -19.49 6.79 -5.27
#